data_AF-A0A6A3BGS4-F1
#
_entry.id   AF-A0A6A3BGS4-F1
#
_cell.length_a   1.000
_cell.length_b   1.000
_cell.length_c   1.000
_cell.angle_alpha   90.00
_cell.angle_beta   90.00
_cell.angle_gamma   90.00
#
_symmetry.space_group_name_H-M   'P 1'
#
loop_
_entity.id
_entity.type
_entity.pdbx_description
1 polymer ?
#
loop_
_entity_poly.entity_id
_entity_poly.type
_entity_poly.pdbx_seq_one_letter_code
_entity_poly.pdbx_strand_id
1 'polypeptide(L)'
;MSKQIHPWLFTIFFLVTTFFHPSFADVGTAAHYSPPYLPTACFGGDTSMFPTNNLFAAAGDGIWDNGASCGRQYLVRCISAAIPGTCNPSETIQIKIVDRADTSVSRPSASGATIVLSTTAFGAIANPSAASINIEFQQYEHYYMTLY
;
A
#
# COMPACT_ATOMS: atom_id res chain seq x y z
N MET A 1 -14.49 -13.21 53.12
CA MET A 1 -13.47 -13.65 52.16
C MET A 1 -12.92 -12.44 51.43
N SER A 2 -11.75 -11.91 51.85
CA SER A 2 -11.10 -10.79 51.16
C SER A 2 -10.19 -11.32 50.05
N LYS A 3 -10.46 -10.96 48.79
CA LYS A 3 -9.60 -11.32 47.65
C LYS A 3 -8.30 -10.50 47.74
N GLN A 4 -7.18 -11.19 48.03
CA GLN A 4 -5.83 -10.63 47.99
C GLN A 4 -5.43 -10.38 46.52
N ILE A 5 -5.55 -9.13 46.09
CA ILE A 5 -5.12 -8.69 44.76
C ILE A 5 -3.62 -8.47 44.83
N HIS A 6 -2.85 -9.32 44.14
CA HIS A 6 -1.40 -9.25 44.25
C HIS A 6 -0.82 -8.19 43.28
N PRO A 7 -0.04 -7.21 43.79
CA PRO A 7 0.43 -6.05 43.01
C PRO A 7 1.38 -6.41 41.85
N TRP A 8 2.14 -7.50 41.94
CA TRP A 8 3.00 -8.00 40.86
C TRP A 8 2.26 -8.29 39.53
N LEU A 9 0.96 -8.64 39.59
CA LEU A 9 0.15 -8.90 38.39
C LEU A 9 -0.10 -7.61 37.60
N PHE A 10 -0.26 -6.47 38.30
CA PHE A 10 -0.39 -5.16 37.65
C PHE A 10 0.93 -4.72 37.02
N THR A 11 2.05 -4.97 37.68
CA THR A 11 3.39 -4.63 37.15
C THR A 11 3.71 -5.45 35.90
N ILE A 12 3.39 -6.75 35.90
CA ILE A 12 3.54 -7.62 34.74
C ILE A 12 2.62 -7.16 33.61
N PHE A 13 1.35 -6.82 33.89
CA PHE A 13 0.41 -6.34 32.89
C PHE A 13 0.89 -5.03 32.22
N PHE A 14 1.36 -4.05 32.99
CA PHE A 14 1.91 -2.79 32.46
C PHE A 14 3.14 -3.04 31.58
N LEU A 15 4.08 -3.88 32.02
CA LEU A 15 5.26 -4.25 31.22
C LEU A 15 4.85 -4.89 29.90
N VAL A 16 3.91 -5.84 29.92
CA VAL A 16 3.43 -6.52 28.71
C VAL A 16 2.83 -5.53 27.70
N THR A 17 2.04 -4.53 28.13
CA THR A 17 1.46 -3.52 27.21
C THR A 17 2.51 -2.63 26.53
N THR A 18 3.66 -2.40 27.16
CA THR A 18 4.75 -1.60 26.56
C THR A 18 5.58 -2.34 25.51
N PHE A 19 5.50 -3.68 25.47
CA PHE A 19 6.23 -4.50 24.49
C PHE A 19 5.41 -4.82 23.24
N PHE A 20 4.10 -4.58 23.24
CA PHE A 20 3.27 -4.77 22.06
C PHE A 20 3.25 -3.50 21.21
N HIS A 21 4.10 -3.45 20.19
CA HIS A 21 3.97 -2.48 19.11
C HIS A 21 2.95 -3.00 18.08
N PRO A 22 1.75 -2.42 17.97
CA PRO A 22 0.85 -2.77 16.87
C PRO A 22 1.47 -2.31 15.55
N SER A 23 1.72 -3.24 14.63
CA SER A 23 2.01 -2.91 13.23
C SER A 23 0.68 -2.71 12.50
N PHE A 24 0.39 -1.48 12.06
CA PHE A 24 -0.80 -1.18 11.26
C PHE A 24 -0.48 -1.34 9.77
N ALA A 25 -0.47 -2.57 9.29
CA ALA A 25 -0.55 -2.85 7.86
C ALA A 25 -2.00 -3.17 7.50
N ASP A 26 -2.49 -2.55 6.43
CA ASP A 26 -3.80 -2.86 5.86
C ASP A 26 -3.65 -3.92 4.76
N VAL A 27 -4.75 -4.62 4.45
CA VAL A 27 -4.79 -5.65 3.42
C VAL A 27 -5.77 -5.26 2.34
N GLY A 28 -5.41 -5.56 1.09
CA GLY A 28 -6.24 -5.22 -0.05
C GLY A 28 -5.84 -6.01 -1.28
N THR A 29 -6.36 -5.58 -2.41
CA THR A 29 -6.01 -6.14 -3.71
C THR A 29 -5.22 -5.13 -4.52
N ALA A 30 -4.29 -5.63 -5.32
CA ALA A 30 -3.64 -4.86 -6.36
C ALA A 30 -3.97 -5.40 -7.74
N ALA A 31 -4.03 -4.48 -8.70
CA ALA A 31 -4.07 -4.73 -10.12
C ALA A 31 -2.95 -3.92 -10.78
N HIS A 32 -2.82 -4.00 -12.11
CA HIS A 32 -1.92 -3.15 -12.86
C HIS A 32 -2.60 -2.45 -14.03
N TYR A 33 -2.00 -1.34 -14.47
CA TYR A 33 -2.42 -0.59 -15.64
C TYR A 33 -1.19 -0.19 -16.46
N SER A 34 -1.42 0.10 -17.75
CA SER A 34 -0.37 0.33 -18.74
C SER A 34 -0.45 1.75 -19.29
N PRO A 35 0.60 2.26 -19.95
CA PRO A 35 0.52 3.53 -20.66
C PRO A 35 -0.65 3.54 -21.69
N PRO A 36 -1.23 4.71 -21.98
CA PRO A 36 -0.87 6.02 -21.45
C PRO A 36 -1.31 6.23 -19.98
N TYR A 37 -0.42 6.81 -19.17
CA TYR A 37 -0.68 7.12 -17.75
C TYR A 37 -1.21 8.55 -17.53
N LEU A 38 -1.30 9.36 -18.57
CA LEU A 38 -1.72 10.77 -18.50
C LEU A 38 -2.99 10.99 -19.34
N PRO A 39 -3.81 11.98 -18.97
CA PRO A 39 -3.72 12.77 -17.73
C PRO A 39 -4.10 11.95 -16.50
N THR A 40 -3.61 12.34 -15.32
CA THR A 40 -4.04 11.77 -14.05
C THR A 40 -5.06 12.65 -13.33
N ALA A 41 -5.88 12.03 -12.47
CA ALA A 41 -6.81 12.73 -11.61
C ALA A 41 -6.12 13.66 -10.59
N CYS A 42 -4.90 13.33 -10.15
CA CYS A 42 -4.19 14.14 -9.16
C CYS A 42 -3.51 15.37 -9.74
N PHE A 43 -2.86 15.22 -10.91
CA PHE A 43 -1.89 16.20 -11.41
C PHE A 43 -2.08 16.55 -12.89
N GLY A 44 -3.15 16.07 -13.52
CA GLY A 44 -3.44 16.34 -14.91
C GLY A 44 -2.32 15.83 -15.82
N GLY A 45 -1.76 16.73 -16.65
CA GLY A 45 -0.69 16.41 -17.60
C GLY A 45 0.73 16.52 -17.06
N ASP A 46 0.93 16.80 -15.75
CA ASP A 46 2.25 17.07 -15.19
C ASP A 46 3.09 15.79 -15.03
N THR A 47 4.07 15.62 -15.92
CA THR A 47 4.99 14.48 -15.90
C THR A 47 5.99 14.53 -14.74
N SER A 48 6.26 15.70 -14.17
CA SER A 48 7.23 15.86 -13.08
C SER A 48 6.77 15.21 -11.77
N MET A 49 5.47 14.90 -11.68
CA MET A 49 4.88 14.25 -10.53
C MET A 49 5.14 12.74 -10.46
N PHE A 50 5.59 12.13 -11.56
CA PHE A 50 5.94 10.71 -11.62
C PHE A 50 7.35 10.47 -11.05
N PRO A 51 7.54 9.46 -10.18
CA PRO A 51 8.86 9.11 -9.68
C PRO A 51 9.72 8.52 -10.81
N THR A 52 11.03 8.79 -10.79
CA THR A 52 11.98 8.39 -11.85
C THR A 52 12.13 6.88 -12.03
N ASN A 53 11.86 6.10 -10.97
CA ASN A 53 11.86 4.65 -10.98
C ASN A 53 10.54 4.03 -11.49
N ASN A 54 9.56 4.86 -11.87
CA ASN A 54 8.22 4.45 -12.29
C ASN A 54 7.44 3.64 -11.24
N LEU A 55 7.79 3.76 -9.95
CA LEU A 55 7.05 3.14 -8.84
C LEU A 55 5.91 4.07 -8.39
N PHE A 56 4.80 4.02 -9.11
CA PHE A 56 3.60 4.79 -8.82
C PHE A 56 2.34 3.94 -8.99
N ALA A 57 1.21 4.47 -8.56
CA ALA A 57 -0.08 3.79 -8.65
C ALA A 57 -1.25 4.78 -8.78
N ALA A 58 -2.39 4.24 -9.21
CA ALA A 58 -3.69 4.85 -9.07
C ALA A 58 -4.40 4.29 -7.82
N ALA A 59 -5.05 5.16 -7.06
CA ALA A 59 -5.81 4.77 -5.88
C ALA A 59 -7.21 4.26 -6.27
N GLY A 60 -7.59 3.10 -5.76
CA GLY A 60 -8.97 2.60 -5.79
C GLY A 60 -9.87 3.40 -4.84
N ASP A 61 -11.19 3.26 -4.99
CA ASP A 61 -12.15 4.08 -4.24
C ASP A 61 -11.99 3.97 -2.71
N GLY A 62 -11.58 2.81 -2.20
CA GLY A 62 -11.37 2.58 -0.78
C GLY A 62 -10.25 3.43 -0.15
N ILE A 63 -9.27 3.86 -0.95
CA ILE A 63 -8.16 4.70 -0.47
C ILE A 63 -8.05 6.04 -1.20
N TRP A 64 -8.93 6.33 -2.16
CA TRP A 64 -8.89 7.57 -2.95
C TRP A 64 -9.05 8.81 -2.07
N ASP A 65 -9.92 8.72 -1.06
CA ASP A 65 -10.11 9.75 -0.03
C ASP A 65 -10.41 11.14 -0.63
N ASN A 66 -11.30 11.18 -1.63
CA ASN A 66 -11.66 12.40 -2.37
C ASN A 66 -10.44 13.19 -2.91
N GLY A 67 -9.36 12.48 -3.29
CA GLY A 67 -8.13 13.07 -3.79
C GLY A 67 -7.10 13.43 -2.72
N ALA A 68 -7.44 13.30 -1.43
CA ALA A 68 -6.47 13.49 -0.36
C ALA A 68 -5.35 12.42 -0.37
N SER A 69 -5.54 11.33 -1.12
CA SER A 69 -4.51 10.33 -1.39
C SER A 69 -3.42 10.76 -2.37
N CYS A 70 -3.66 11.82 -3.15
CA CYS A 70 -2.69 12.29 -4.14
C CYS A 70 -1.34 12.63 -3.50
N GLY A 71 -0.27 12.04 -4.02
CA GLY A 71 1.08 12.19 -3.49
C GLY A 71 1.40 11.39 -2.23
N ARG A 72 0.41 10.73 -1.59
CA ARG A 72 0.70 9.78 -0.50
C ARG A 72 1.58 8.66 -1.03
N GLN A 73 2.45 8.18 -0.15
CA GLN A 73 3.34 7.07 -0.44
C GLN A 73 2.97 5.88 0.41
N TYR A 74 3.08 4.68 -0.18
CA TYR A 74 2.79 3.43 0.50
C TYR A 74 3.94 2.46 0.31
N LEU A 75 4.26 1.72 1.37
CA LEU A 75 5.00 0.47 1.24
C LEU A 75 4.00 -0.62 0.87
N VAL A 76 4.29 -1.39 -0.18
CA VAL A 76 3.39 -2.40 -0.74
C VAL A 76 4.13 -3.71 -0.95
N ARG A 77 3.51 -4.81 -0.53
CA ARG A 77 4.06 -6.18 -0.61
C ARG A 77 2.97 -7.14 -1.10
N CYS A 78 3.33 -8.05 -2.02
CA CYS A 78 2.44 -9.15 -2.41
C CYS A 78 2.41 -10.21 -1.30
N ILE A 79 1.21 -10.59 -0.84
CA ILE A 79 1.04 -11.60 0.22
C ILE A 79 0.44 -12.91 -0.30
N SER A 80 -0.36 -12.86 -1.36
CA SER A 80 -0.88 -14.05 -2.04
C SER A 80 -1.46 -13.70 -3.42
N ALA A 81 -1.74 -14.73 -4.22
CA ALA A 81 -2.43 -14.61 -5.50
C ALA A 81 -3.24 -15.88 -5.78
N ALA A 82 -4.11 -15.83 -6.78
CA ALA A 82 -4.89 -17.01 -7.20
C ALA A 82 -4.01 -18.15 -7.73
N ILE A 83 -2.89 -17.82 -8.39
CA ILE A 83 -1.92 -18.81 -8.88
C ILE A 83 -0.74 -18.86 -7.90
N PRO A 84 -0.40 -20.04 -7.35
CA PRO A 84 0.77 -20.18 -6.48
C PRO A 84 2.06 -19.77 -7.18
N GLY A 85 2.96 -19.09 -6.46
CA GLY A 85 4.24 -18.63 -6.99
C GLY A 85 4.18 -17.33 -7.80
N THR A 86 3.02 -16.66 -7.89
CA THR A 86 2.90 -15.35 -8.55
C THR A 86 3.63 -14.23 -7.79
N CYS A 87 3.54 -14.20 -6.46
CA CYS A 87 4.20 -13.16 -5.66
C CYS A 87 5.73 -13.31 -5.69
N ASN A 88 6.43 -12.18 -5.69
CA ASN A 88 7.83 -12.10 -5.29
C ASN A 88 7.89 -11.80 -3.78
N PRO A 89 8.13 -12.80 -2.92
CA PRO A 89 7.99 -12.65 -1.48
C PRO A 89 9.08 -11.80 -0.84
N SER A 90 10.20 -11.58 -1.54
CA SER A 90 11.35 -10.84 -1.03
C SER A 90 11.24 -9.34 -1.24
N GLU A 91 10.23 -8.87 -1.97
CA GLU A 91 10.11 -7.48 -2.38
C GLU A 91 9.00 -6.75 -1.63
N THR A 92 9.36 -5.55 -1.16
CA THR A 92 8.43 -4.53 -0.67
C THR A 92 8.82 -3.23 -1.33
N ILE A 93 7.90 -2.63 -2.07
CA ILE A 93 8.18 -1.43 -2.85
C ILE A 93 7.52 -0.21 -2.23
N GLN A 94 8.18 0.94 -2.37
CA GLN A 94 7.58 2.24 -2.07
C GLN A 94 6.97 2.82 -3.34
N ILE A 95 5.67 3.07 -3.32
CA ILE A 95 4.93 3.67 -4.44
C ILE A 95 4.38 5.03 -4.06
N LYS A 96 4.18 5.90 -5.06
CA LYS A 96 3.45 7.17 -4.93
C LYS A 96 2.09 7.08 -5.63
N ILE A 97 1.02 7.56 -4.98
CA ILE A 97 -0.27 7.72 -5.64
C ILE A 97 -0.23 8.94 -6.55
N VAL A 98 -0.50 8.73 -7.83
CA VAL A 98 -0.50 9.79 -8.86
C VAL A 98 -1.81 9.91 -9.61
N ASP A 99 -2.75 8.98 -9.42
CA ASP A 99 -4.00 8.92 -10.19
C ASP A 99 -5.14 8.27 -9.37
N ARG A 100 -6.36 8.30 -9.92
CA ARG A 100 -7.54 7.57 -9.41
C ARG A 100 -7.90 6.45 -10.37
N ALA A 101 -8.01 5.22 -9.86
CA ALA A 101 -8.23 4.03 -10.68
C ALA A 101 -9.54 4.05 -11.48
N ASP A 102 -10.60 4.66 -10.94
CA ASP A 102 -11.91 4.76 -11.59
C ASP A 102 -11.89 5.68 -12.83
N THR A 103 -11.01 6.69 -12.82
CA THR A 103 -10.92 7.71 -13.89
C THR A 103 -9.61 7.64 -14.67
N SER A 104 -8.77 6.62 -14.44
CA SER A 104 -7.52 6.47 -15.17
C SER A 104 -7.79 6.20 -16.65
N VAL A 105 -6.93 6.72 -17.52
CA VAL A 105 -7.11 6.61 -18.97
C VAL A 105 -7.09 5.16 -19.44
N SER A 106 -6.13 4.38 -18.94
CA SER A 106 -6.08 2.95 -19.18
C SER A 106 -6.85 2.20 -18.10
N ARG A 107 -7.56 1.14 -18.53
CA ARG A 107 -8.32 0.30 -17.62
C ARG A 107 -7.38 -0.59 -16.81
N PRO A 108 -7.60 -0.73 -15.50
CA PRO A 108 -6.92 -1.72 -14.68
C PRO A 108 -7.12 -3.15 -15.20
N SER A 109 -6.15 -4.04 -14.95
CA SER A 109 -6.23 -5.47 -15.24
C SER A 109 -7.34 -6.20 -14.47
N ALA A 110 -7.76 -5.65 -13.33
CA ALA A 110 -8.93 -6.09 -12.56
C ALA A 110 -9.65 -4.88 -11.95
N SER A 111 -10.99 -4.91 -11.97
CA SER A 111 -11.82 -3.84 -11.41
C SER A 111 -11.87 -3.90 -9.88
N GLY A 112 -12.06 -2.75 -9.24
CA GLY A 112 -12.26 -2.65 -7.78
C GLY A 112 -11.01 -2.93 -6.94
N ALA A 113 -9.82 -2.92 -7.53
CA ALA A 113 -8.58 -3.09 -6.79
C ALA A 113 -8.32 -1.90 -5.84
N THR A 114 -7.79 -2.18 -4.65
CA THR A 114 -7.42 -1.14 -3.67
C THR A 114 -6.33 -0.23 -4.21
N ILE A 115 -5.28 -0.81 -4.81
CA ILE A 115 -4.16 -0.08 -5.44
C ILE A 115 -3.95 -0.61 -6.85
N VAL A 116 -4.01 0.26 -7.86
CA VAL A 116 -3.69 -0.11 -9.25
C VAL A 116 -2.28 0.35 -9.57
N LEU A 117 -1.34 -0.58 -9.56
CA LEU A 117 0.09 -0.32 -9.70
C LEU A 117 0.47 -0.05 -11.16
N SER A 118 1.45 0.82 -11.40
CA SER A 118 2.09 0.91 -12.71
C SER A 118 2.60 -0.47 -13.15
N THR A 119 2.77 -0.68 -14.46
CA THR A 119 3.34 -1.95 -14.97
C THR A 119 4.69 -2.28 -14.31
N THR A 120 5.53 -1.27 -14.06
CA THR A 120 6.82 -1.42 -13.39
C THR A 120 6.66 -1.81 -11.92
N ALA A 121 5.76 -1.14 -11.18
CA ALA A 121 5.53 -1.43 -9.77
C ALA A 121 4.94 -2.83 -9.55
N PHE A 122 3.96 -3.23 -10.37
CA PHE A 122 3.39 -4.57 -10.28
C PHE A 122 4.43 -5.66 -10.57
N GLY A 123 5.20 -5.48 -11.64
CA GLY A 123 6.25 -6.42 -12.03
C GLY A 123 7.37 -6.61 -11.00
N ALA A 124 7.56 -5.65 -10.09
CA ALA A 124 8.53 -5.77 -9.01
C ALA A 124 8.08 -6.77 -7.93
N ILE A 125 6.79 -6.79 -7.59
CA ILE A 125 6.25 -7.60 -6.49
C ILE A 125 5.48 -8.85 -6.94
N ALA A 126 5.16 -8.98 -8.24
CA ALA A 126 4.41 -10.11 -8.76
C ALA A 126 4.64 -10.35 -10.26
N ASN A 127 4.35 -11.58 -10.69
CA ASN A 127 4.35 -11.94 -12.10
C ASN A 127 3.26 -11.14 -12.87
N PRO A 128 3.62 -10.37 -13.92
CA PRO A 128 2.72 -9.45 -14.62
C PRO A 128 1.62 -10.14 -15.44
N SER A 129 1.63 -11.48 -15.56
CA SER A 129 0.51 -12.23 -16.14
C SER A 129 -0.71 -12.31 -15.23
N ALA A 130 -0.56 -12.03 -13.92
CA ALA A 130 -1.66 -12.04 -12.98
C ALA A 130 -2.50 -10.77 -13.10
N ALA A 131 -3.80 -10.92 -13.32
CA ALA A 131 -4.71 -9.77 -13.38
C ALA A 131 -4.86 -9.07 -12.03
N SER A 132 -4.75 -9.81 -10.92
CA SER A 132 -4.82 -9.26 -9.57
C SER A 132 -4.05 -10.13 -8.58
N ILE A 133 -3.58 -9.49 -7.51
CA ILE A 133 -2.89 -10.10 -6.37
C ILE A 133 -3.47 -9.54 -5.07
N ASN A 134 -3.32 -10.26 -3.97
CA ASN A 134 -3.56 -9.73 -2.64
C ASN A 134 -2.29 -9.09 -2.13
N ILE A 135 -2.41 -7.88 -1.59
CA ILE A 135 -1.30 -7.11 -1.05
C ILE A 135 -1.56 -6.81 0.42
N GLU A 136 -0.48 -6.60 1.14
CA GLU A 136 -0.51 -5.70 2.29
C GLU A 136 0.10 -4.36 1.89
N PHE A 137 -0.36 -3.30 2.54
CA PHE A 137 0.16 -1.97 2.33
C PHE A 137 0.07 -1.14 3.61
N GLN A 138 1.02 -0.21 3.75
CA GLN A 138 1.03 0.74 4.86
C GLN A 138 1.49 2.11 4.35
N GLN A 139 0.88 3.17 4.85
CA GLN A 139 1.29 4.52 4.48
C GLN A 139 2.72 4.77 4.97
N TYR A 140 3.57 5.29 4.09
CA TYR A 140 4.93 5.69 4.43
C TYR A 140 4.89 7.06 5.13
N GLU A 141 4.99 7.06 6.45
CA GLU A 141 5.11 8.29 7.24
C GLU A 141 6.57 8.71 7.35
N HIS A 142 6.92 9.86 6.76
CA HIS A 142 8.26 10.44 6.79
C HIS A 142 8.63 11.07 8.16
N TYR A 143 7.93 10.74 9.24
CA TYR A 143 8.07 11.42 10.53
C TYR A 143 9.32 11.02 11.34
N TYR A 144 10.07 9.99 10.91
CA TYR A 144 11.24 9.49 11.67
C TYR A 144 12.61 10.01 11.22
N MET A 145 12.69 10.93 10.25
CA MET A 145 13.98 11.40 9.71
C MET A 145 14.35 12.84 10.09
N THR A 146 13.67 13.43 11.08
CA THR A 146 14.02 14.76 11.66
C THR A 146 14.60 14.69 13.07
N LEU A 147 14.94 13.50 13.57
CA LEU A 147 15.54 13.30 14.90
C LEU A 147 16.93 12.67 14.91
N TYR A 148 17.68 12.75 13.80
CA TYR A 148 19.12 12.51 13.79
C TYR A 148 19.83 13.68 13.11
#